data_AF-W1XQD3-F1
#
_entry.id   AF-W1XQD3-F1
#
_cell.length_a   1.000
_cell.length_b   1.000
_cell.length_c   1.000
_cell.angle_alpha   90.00
_cell.angle_beta   90.00
_cell.angle_gamma   90.00
#
_symmetry.space_group_name_H-M   'P 1'
#
loop_
_entity.id
_entity.type
_entity.pdbx_description
1 polymer ?
#
loop_
_entity_poly.entity_id
_entity_poly.type
_entity_poly.pdbx_seq_one_letter_code
_entity_poly.pdbx_strand_id
1 'polypeptide(L)' 'KNYNGDESTNMSIMMALESGTSHPIAKAMVYYGEDQGYKGKAVELESFADVPGKGLQGAYQGVSVQLGHSRWM' A
#
# COMPACT_ATOMS: atom_id res chain seq x y z
N LYS A 1 13.17 8.94 -2.15
CA LYS A 1 13.77 7.69 -2.68
C LYS A 1 12.63 6.72 -2.87
N ASN A 2 12.39 6.27 -4.10
CA ASN A 2 11.30 5.33 -4.37
C ASN A 2 11.62 4.01 -3.69
N TYR A 3 10.62 3.40 -3.05
CA TYR A 3 10.76 2.06 -2.51
C TYR A 3 10.99 1.10 -3.67
N ASN A 4 12.03 0.27 -3.58
CA ASN A 4 12.49 -0.58 -4.68
C ASN A 4 12.61 -2.04 -4.18
N GLY A 5 11.51 -2.55 -3.63
CA GLY A 5 11.38 -3.95 -3.23
C GLY A 5 11.00 -4.83 -4.42
N ASP A 6 11.06 -6.15 -4.21
CA ASP A 6 10.51 -7.11 -5.18
C ASP A 6 8.99 -6.95 -5.31
N GLU A 7 8.42 -7.51 -6.39
CA GLU A 7 6.99 -7.40 -6.67
C GLU A 7 6.12 -7.89 -5.51
N SER A 8 6.53 -8.99 -4.88
CA SER A 8 5.82 -9.56 -3.73
C SER A 8 5.77 -8.59 -2.55
N THR A 9 6.90 -7.94 -2.23
CA THR A 9 6.98 -6.99 -1.12
C THR A 9 6.19 -5.72 -1.44
N ASN A 10 6.28 -5.22 -2.68
CA ASN A 10 5.50 -4.06 -3.11
C ASN A 10 3.99 -4.35 -3.05
N MET A 11 3.57 -5.55 -3.46
CA MET A 11 2.19 -6.02 -3.36
C MET A 11 1.73 -6.07 -1.89
N SER A 12 2.53 -6.67 -1.02
CA SER A 12 2.23 -6.75 0.42
C SER A 12 2.11 -5.38 1.09
N ILE A 13 2.97 -4.42 0.75
CA ILE A 13 2.93 -3.04 1.26
C ILE A 13 1.70 -2.31 0.72
N MET A 14 1.40 -2.46 -0.57
CA MET A 14 0.22 -1.87 -1.18
C MET A 14 -1.05 -2.40 -0.51
N MET A 15 -1.19 -3.71 -0.33
CA MET A 15 -2.33 -4.30 0.38
C MET A 15 -2.47 -3.77 1.80
N ALA A 16 -1.35 -3.57 2.51
CA ALA A 16 -1.36 -3.01 3.86
C ALA A 16 -1.85 -1.56 3.88
N LEU A 17 -1.35 -0.70 2.98
CA LEU A 17 -1.83 0.67 2.82
C LEU A 17 -3.32 0.70 2.47
N GLU A 18 -3.73 -0.11 1.50
CA GLU A 18 -5.10 -0.15 0.99
C GLU A 18 -6.10 -0.72 2.03
N SER A 19 -5.67 -1.64 2.89
CA SER A 19 -6.49 -2.14 4.01
C SER A 19 -6.87 -1.07 5.03
N GLY A 20 -6.05 0.00 5.15
CA GLY A 20 -6.26 1.11 6.06
C GLY A 20 -7.25 2.17 5.55
N THR A 21 -7.60 2.16 4.26
CA THR A 21 -8.51 3.17 3.67
C THR A 21 -9.88 2.59 3.35
N SER A 22 -10.89 3.46 3.32
CA SER A 22 -12.26 3.11 2.92
C SER A 22 -12.51 3.27 1.42
N HIS A 23 -11.50 3.64 0.63
CA HIS A 23 -11.66 3.87 -0.80
C HIS A 23 -12.06 2.59 -1.55
N PRO A 24 -13.05 2.65 -2.48
CA PRO A 24 -13.48 1.47 -3.23
C PRO A 24 -12.37 0.81 -4.07
N ILE A 25 -11.43 1.61 -4.58
CA ILE A 25 -10.27 1.13 -5.33
C ILE A 25 -9.37 0.27 -4.43
N ALA A 26 -9.21 0.67 -3.17
CA ALA A 26 -8.43 -0.05 -2.18
C ALA A 26 -8.93 -1.49 -1.97
N LYS A 27 -10.24 -1.64 -1.82
CA LYS A 27 -10.88 -2.95 -1.68
C LYS A 27 -10.66 -3.83 -2.89
N ALA A 28 -10.73 -3.27 -4.10
CA ALA A 28 -10.47 -4.01 -5.33
C ALA A 28 -9.01 -4.47 -5.42
N MET A 29 -8.06 -3.63 -4.99
CA MET A 29 -6.63 -3.94 -4.99
C MET A 29 -6.29 -5.02 -3.96
N VAL A 30 -6.85 -4.94 -2.75
CA VAL A 30 -6.72 -5.99 -1.73
C VAL A 30 -7.30 -7.31 -2.25
N TYR A 31 -8.50 -7.28 -2.83
CA TYR A 31 -9.15 -8.48 -3.39
C TYR A 31 -8.30 -9.11 -4.51
N TYR A 32 -7.76 -8.30 -5.41
CA TYR A 32 -6.85 -8.77 -6.46
C TYR A 32 -5.60 -9.44 -5.87
N GLY A 33 -4.97 -8.83 -4.86
CA GLY A 33 -3.83 -9.42 -4.17
C GLY A 33 -4.19 -10.77 -3.52
N GLU A 34 -5.34 -10.87 -2.86
CA GLU A 34 -5.82 -12.13 -2.28
C GLU A 34 -6.01 -13.23 -3.33
N ASP A 35 -6.64 -12.91 -4.47
CA ASP A 35 -6.88 -13.82 -5.59
C ASP A 35 -5.57 -14.32 -6.22
N GLN A 36 -4.55 -13.46 -6.29
CA GLN A 36 -3.20 -13.80 -6.76
C GLN A 36 -2.37 -14.59 -5.73
N GLY A 37 -2.94 -14.99 -4.60
CA GLY A 37 -2.25 -15.80 -3.58
C GLY A 37 -1.42 -14.98 -2.58
N TYR A 38 -1.67 -13.67 -2.47
CA TYR A 38 -1.12 -12.80 -1.43
C TYR A 38 -2.04 -12.69 -0.20
N LYS A 39 -3.08 -13.54 -0.12
CA LYS A 39 -3.97 -13.61 1.03
C LYS A 39 -3.19 -13.81 2.33
N GLY A 40 -3.37 -12.89 3.28
CA GLY A 40 -2.67 -12.91 4.57
C GLY A 40 -1.18 -12.51 4.52
N LYS A 41 -0.67 -12.02 3.37
CA LYS A 41 0.71 -11.51 3.25
C LYS A 41 0.82 -10.00 3.42
N ALA A 42 -0.25 -9.33 3.87
CA ALA A 42 -0.18 -7.91 4.18
C ALA A 42 0.83 -7.68 5.32
N VAL A 43 1.71 -6.71 5.16
CA VAL A 43 2.68 -6.34 6.18
C VAL A 43 2.06 -5.40 7.22
N GLU A 44 2.59 -5.42 8.44
CA GLU A 44 2.26 -4.37 9.41
C GLU A 44 3.03 -3.10 9.07
N LEU A 45 2.32 -1.98 8.99
CA LEU A 45 2.90 -0.66 8.81
C LEU A 45 3.15 -0.01 10.17
N GLU A 46 4.30 0.65 10.31
CA GLU A 46 4.64 1.43 11.50
C GLU A 46 3.79 2.70 11.62
N SER A 47 3.37 3.23 10.47
CA SER A 47 2.42 4.36 10.40
C SER A 47 1.57 4.28 9.14
N PHE A 48 0.40 4.88 9.20
CA PHE A 48 -0.55 4.98 8.09
C PHE A 48 -1.22 6.36 8.12
N ALA A 49 -1.35 6.98 6.94
CA ALA A 49 -2.08 8.22 6.73
C ALA A 49 -2.76 8.25 5.36
N ASP A 50 -4.05 8.57 5.35
CA ASP A 50 -4.77 8.95 4.14
C ASP A 50 -4.55 10.46 3.90
N VAL A 51 -4.01 10.82 2.74
CA VAL A 51 -3.64 12.19 2.38
C VAL A 51 -4.60 12.70 1.30
N PRO A 52 -5.61 13.53 1.68
CA PRO A 52 -6.65 13.97 0.76
C PRO A 52 -6.10 14.64 -0.51
N GLY A 53 -6.61 14.20 -1.66
CA GLY A 53 -6.20 14.71 -2.96
C GLY A 53 -4.82 14.25 -3.44
N LYS A 54 -4.15 13.34 -2.72
CA LYS A 54 -2.85 12.78 -3.10
C LYS A 54 -2.84 11.24 -3.15
N GLY A 55 -3.29 10.59 -2.08
CA GLY A 55 -3.29 9.13 -1.94
C GLY A 55 -2.97 8.70 -0.50
N LEU A 56 -2.36 7.52 -0.36
CA LEU A 56 -2.00 6.90 0.92
C LEU A 56 -0.50 7.01 1.19
N GLN A 57 -0.15 7.12 2.46
CA GLN A 57 1.23 7.09 2.92
C GLN A 57 1.38 6.19 4.15
N GLY A 58 2.53 5.56 4.30
CA GLY A 58 2.88 4.85 5.51
C GLY A 58 4.38 4.74 5.72
N ALA A 59 4.77 4.07 6.80
CA ALA A 59 6.15 3.69 7.08
C ALA A 59 6.26 2.18 7.19
N TYR A 60 7.23 1.60 6.49
CA TYR A 60 7.56 0.18 6.55
C TYR A 60 9.07 0.03 6.72
N GLN A 61 9.50 -0.65 7.78
CA GLN A 61 10.92 -0.84 8.14
C GLN A 61 11.70 0.49 8.21
N GLY A 62 11.10 1.53 8.81
CA GLY A 62 11.66 2.88 8.87
C GLY A 62 11.74 3.62 7.53
N VAL A 63 11.19 3.06 6.44
CA VAL A 63 11.16 3.71 5.12
C VAL A 63 9.74 4.24 4.83
N SER A 64 9.65 5.51 4.44
CA SER A 64 8.38 6.09 3.99
C SER A 64 7.97 5.51 2.64
N VAL A 65 6.75 4.98 2.56
CA VAL A 65 6.11 4.43 1.36
C VAL A 65 4.88 5.25 1.01
N GLN A 66 4.64 5.46 -0.28
CA GLN A 66 3.53 6.26 -0.80
C GLN A 66 2.83 5.53 -1.94
N LEU A 67 1.52 5.66 -1.99
CA LEU A 67 0.67 5.13 -3.04
C LEU A 67 -0.29 6.23 -3.49
N GLY A 68 -0.20 6.64 -4.74
CA GLY A 68 -1.01 7.74 -5.26
C GLY A 68 -0.68 8.10 -6.70
N HIS A 69 -1.01 9.32 -7.11
CA HIS A 69 -0.76 9.76 -8.48
C HIS A 69 0.71 10.14 -8.72
N SER A 70 1.20 9.95 -9.94
CA SER A 70 2.61 10.21 -10.32
C SER A 70 3.10 11.63 -10.06
N ARG A 71 2.22 12.65 -10.07
CA ARG A 71 2.60 14.04 -9.74
C ARG A 71 2.99 14.25 -8.26
N TRP A 72 2.65 13.31 -7.37
CA TRP A 72 2.95 13.40 -5.94
C TRP A 72 4.10 12.47 -5.53
N MET A 73 4.24 11.34 -6.21
CA MET A 73 5.27 10.33 -5.96
C MET A 73 6.60 10.65 -6.65
#